data_AF-A0A6G8Q0S7-F1
#
_entry.id   AF-A0A6G8Q0S7-F1
#
_cell.length_a   1.000
_cell.length_b   1.000
_cell.length_c   1.000
_cell.angle_alpha   90.00
_cell.angle_beta   90.00
_cell.angle_gamma   90.00
#
_symmetry.space_group_name_H-M   'P 1'
#
loop_
_entity.id
_entity.type
_entity.pdbx_description
1 polymer ?
#
loop_
_entity_poly.entity_id
_entity_poly.type
_entity_poly.pdbx_seq_one_letter_code
_entity_poly.pdbx_strand_id
1 'polypeptide(L)'
;MAGTDVRSIQTLIVGLADLSVPGRGIEIASIASRTAASEIYIVISGDTLPRRELADTEGLKGAMRLVSALEGAGLPVLMGFTSSDMVLWKAAGASSCATGKFFNLRRFTSSRFEDESAGGGGQLPYWFEESLLAFLREPDITRIRARHPDMLSESSLRNPFGLEILEGLDSGEGRAWLGTSWRQFMYAFADLEHRISQSTVDVRSFLHRAEQNWRFLDDSSFFMDEMRNDGTWLRTWRIAEAEYRDH
;
A
#
# COMPACT_ATOMS: atom_id res chain seq x y z
N MET A 1 25.43 32.02 -7.76
CA MET A 1 25.12 31.45 -6.43
C MET A 1 25.52 29.98 -6.47
N ALA A 2 26.77 29.70 -6.09
CA ALA A 2 27.26 28.36 -5.82
C ALA A 2 27.32 28.23 -4.30
N GLY A 3 26.77 27.17 -3.70
CA GLY A 3 27.00 26.95 -2.26
C GLY A 3 25.96 26.22 -1.42
N THR A 4 24.84 25.74 -1.97
CA THR A 4 24.02 24.70 -1.35
C THR A 4 23.38 23.89 -2.48
N ASP A 5 23.62 22.58 -2.56
CA ASP A 5 22.87 21.68 -3.44
C ASP A 5 21.43 21.59 -2.91
N VAL A 6 20.63 22.62 -3.18
CA VAL A 6 19.21 22.62 -2.88
C VAL A 6 18.56 21.68 -3.88
N ARG A 7 18.26 20.47 -3.43
CA ARG A 7 17.51 19.50 -4.21
C ARG A 7 16.06 19.97 -4.35
N SER A 8 15.69 20.44 -5.54
CA SER A 8 14.31 20.81 -5.86
C SER A 8 13.48 19.57 -6.15
N ILE A 9 12.29 19.52 -5.56
CA ILE A 9 11.29 18.46 -5.76
C ILE A 9 10.00 19.14 -6.24
N GLN A 10 9.43 18.65 -7.34
CA GLN A 10 8.12 19.10 -7.79
C GLN A 10 7.04 18.17 -7.24
N THR A 11 6.02 18.73 -6.60
CA THR A 11 4.87 17.96 -6.12
C THR A 11 3.76 17.94 -7.16
N LEU A 12 3.23 16.75 -7.45
CA LEU A 12 2.01 16.55 -8.24
C LEU A 12 0.93 15.98 -7.32
N ILE A 13 -0.21 16.67 -7.22
CA ILE A 13 -1.41 16.14 -6.57
C ILE A 13 -2.37 15.78 -7.70
N VAL A 14 -2.69 14.50 -7.83
CA VAL A 14 -3.47 14.00 -8.97
C VAL A 14 -4.65 13.20 -8.47
N GLY A 15 -5.85 13.50 -8.98
CA GLY A 15 -7.05 12.73 -8.69
C GLY A 15 -6.96 11.35 -9.32
N LEU A 16 -7.25 10.30 -8.55
CA LEU A 16 -7.31 8.93 -9.09
C LEU A 16 -8.38 8.81 -10.18
N ALA A 17 -9.53 9.46 -9.98
CA ALA A 17 -10.62 9.50 -10.95
C ALA A 17 -10.22 10.19 -12.27
N ASP A 18 -9.36 11.21 -12.22
CA ASP A 18 -8.87 11.88 -13.43
C ASP A 18 -7.99 10.92 -14.25
N LEU A 19 -7.23 10.07 -13.57
CA LEU A 19 -6.34 9.09 -14.19
C LEU A 19 -7.07 7.93 -14.86
N SER A 20 -8.37 7.75 -14.58
CA SER A 20 -9.23 6.79 -15.27
C SER A 20 -9.53 7.21 -16.72
N VAL A 21 -9.26 8.46 -17.09
CA VAL A 21 -9.36 8.93 -18.48
C VAL A 21 -8.17 8.41 -19.30
N PRO A 22 -8.41 7.67 -20.42
CA PRO A 22 -7.33 7.15 -21.25
C PRO A 22 -6.34 8.24 -21.68
N GLY A 23 -5.04 7.97 -21.55
CA GLY A 23 -3.96 8.89 -21.90
C GLY A 23 -3.71 10.04 -20.91
N ARG A 24 -4.59 10.29 -19.93
CA ARG A 24 -4.41 11.40 -18.97
C ARG A 24 -3.11 11.32 -18.18
N GLY A 25 -2.73 10.12 -17.73
CA GLY A 25 -1.44 9.91 -17.04
C GLY A 25 -0.23 10.32 -17.90
N ILE A 26 -0.25 10.00 -19.19
CA ILE A 26 0.81 10.38 -20.13
C ILE A 26 0.80 11.89 -20.42
N GLU A 27 -0.38 12.48 -20.58
CA GLU A 27 -0.53 13.93 -20.76
C GLU A 27 0.09 14.69 -19.58
N ILE A 28 -0.25 14.30 -18.34
CA ILE A 28 0.33 14.87 -17.12
C ILE A 28 1.85 14.69 -17.11
N ALA A 29 2.34 13.47 -17.40
CA ALA A 29 3.78 13.19 -17.45
C ALA A 29 4.51 14.09 -18.46
N SER A 30 3.91 14.36 -19.63
CA SER A 30 4.51 15.19 -20.70
C SER A 30 4.67 16.67 -20.31
N ILE A 31 3.84 17.14 -19.38
CA ILE A 31 3.90 18.49 -18.84
C ILE A 31 4.89 18.53 -17.68
N ALA A 32 4.75 17.60 -16.74
CA ALA A 32 5.58 17.53 -15.53
C ALA A 32 7.06 17.23 -15.84
N SER A 33 7.34 16.48 -16.91
CA SER A 33 8.71 16.12 -17.29
C SER A 33 9.57 17.29 -17.77
N ARG A 34 8.96 18.45 -18.03
CA ARG A 34 9.68 19.69 -18.42
C ARG A 34 10.26 20.44 -17.23
N THR A 35 10.11 19.90 -16.02
CA THR A 35 10.58 20.52 -14.80
C THR A 35 12.10 20.61 -14.74
N ALA A 36 12.60 21.60 -14.00
CA ALA A 36 14.00 21.65 -13.56
C ALA A 36 14.21 20.93 -12.21
N ALA A 37 13.14 20.36 -11.63
CA ALA A 37 13.23 19.56 -10.41
C ALA A 37 14.01 18.26 -10.66
N SER A 38 14.71 17.82 -9.62
CA SER A 38 15.47 16.57 -9.64
C SER A 38 14.63 15.32 -9.38
N GLU A 39 13.39 15.51 -8.93
CA GLU A 39 12.49 14.44 -8.48
C GLU A 39 11.04 14.93 -8.51
N ILE A 40 10.13 13.98 -8.73
CA ILE A 40 8.68 14.20 -8.61
C ILE A 40 8.17 13.53 -7.35
N TYR A 41 7.46 14.30 -6.52
CA TYR A 41 6.67 13.78 -5.40
C TYR A 41 5.20 13.68 -5.81
N ILE A 42 4.64 12.48 -5.89
CA ILE A 42 3.25 12.27 -6.31
C ILE A 42 2.38 11.97 -5.10
N VAL A 43 1.26 12.69 -5.00
CA VAL A 43 0.16 12.39 -4.06
C VAL A 43 -1.07 12.03 -4.88
N ILE A 44 -1.53 10.79 -4.76
CA ILE A 44 -2.80 10.36 -5.35
C ILE A 44 -3.92 10.75 -4.39
N SER A 45 -4.84 11.58 -4.88
CA SER A 45 -6.04 12.01 -4.15
C SER A 45 -7.25 11.23 -4.63
N GLY A 46 -8.11 10.82 -3.71
CA GLY A 46 -9.38 10.17 -4.05
C GLY A 46 -10.28 9.97 -2.84
N ASP A 47 -11.47 9.45 -3.09
CA ASP A 47 -12.53 9.33 -2.07
C ASP A 47 -12.51 7.98 -1.33
N THR A 48 -11.58 7.09 -1.68
CA THR A 48 -11.44 5.81 -1.01
C THR A 48 -10.97 6.02 0.42
N LEU A 49 -11.79 5.63 1.40
CA LEU A 49 -11.47 5.75 2.83
C LEU A 49 -10.09 5.14 3.16
N PRO A 50 -9.29 5.74 4.05
CA PRO A 50 -7.90 5.30 4.28
C PRO A 50 -7.71 3.86 4.81
N ARG A 51 -8.77 3.22 5.31
CA ARG A 51 -8.78 1.82 5.79
C ARG A 51 -9.22 0.80 4.72
N ARG A 52 -9.43 1.25 3.48
CA ARG A 52 -9.87 0.40 2.37
C ARG A 52 -8.77 0.32 1.33
N GLU A 53 -8.68 -0.77 0.59
CA GLU A 53 -7.78 -0.84 -0.56
C GLU A 53 -8.39 -0.14 -1.78
N LEU A 54 -7.53 0.33 -2.68
CA LEU A 54 -7.98 0.95 -3.94
C LEU A 54 -8.62 -0.12 -4.83
N ALA A 55 -9.76 0.19 -5.45
CA ALA A 55 -10.51 -0.76 -6.29
C ALA A 55 -10.96 -0.18 -7.63
N ASP A 56 -10.46 1.02 -8.01
CA ASP A 56 -10.68 1.60 -9.33
C ASP A 56 -9.60 1.11 -10.31
N THR A 57 -9.95 0.11 -11.12
CA THR A 57 -9.02 -0.50 -12.08
C THR A 57 -8.43 0.50 -13.07
N GLU A 58 -9.25 1.36 -13.66
CA GLU A 58 -8.77 2.29 -14.70
C GLU A 58 -7.94 3.42 -14.10
N GLY A 59 -8.36 3.93 -12.94
CA GLY A 59 -7.57 4.92 -12.20
C GLY A 59 -6.20 4.36 -11.81
N LEU A 60 -6.14 3.11 -11.32
CA LEU A 60 -4.88 2.44 -10.99
C LEU A 60 -3.97 2.28 -12.22
N LYS A 61 -4.50 1.83 -13.36
CA LYS A 61 -3.74 1.76 -14.62
C LYS A 61 -3.17 3.12 -15.00
N GLY A 62 -4.00 4.17 -14.97
CA GLY A 62 -3.58 5.53 -15.29
C GLY A 62 -2.49 6.07 -14.35
N ALA A 63 -2.60 5.80 -13.05
CA ALA A 63 -1.60 6.14 -12.05
C ALA A 63 -0.28 5.41 -12.28
N MET A 64 -0.33 4.09 -12.54
CA MET A 64 0.86 3.30 -12.86
C MET A 64 1.54 3.76 -14.16
N ARG A 65 0.76 4.14 -15.19
CA ARG A 65 1.29 4.76 -16.41
C ARG A 65 1.99 6.10 -16.14
N LEU A 66 1.39 6.96 -15.33
CA LEU A 66 2.00 8.24 -14.94
C LEU A 66 3.36 8.01 -14.26
N VAL A 67 3.41 7.12 -13.26
CA VAL A 67 4.65 6.75 -12.57
C VAL A 67 5.70 6.24 -13.56
N SER A 68 5.32 5.24 -14.37
CA SER A 68 6.24 4.63 -15.34
C SER A 68 6.74 5.63 -16.39
N ALA A 69 5.91 6.58 -16.83
CA ALA A 69 6.29 7.58 -17.82
C ALA A 69 7.27 8.62 -17.25
N LEU A 70 7.08 9.04 -15.99
CA LEU A 70 8.00 9.96 -15.32
C LEU A 70 9.36 9.30 -15.03
N GLU A 71 9.36 8.08 -14.52
CA GLU A 71 10.58 7.29 -14.31
C GLU A 71 11.30 7.03 -15.64
N GLY A 72 10.56 6.67 -16.69
CA GLY A 72 11.09 6.49 -18.04
C GLY A 72 11.66 7.77 -18.66
N ALA A 73 11.21 8.94 -18.22
CA ALA A 73 11.79 10.23 -18.57
C ALA A 73 13.03 10.61 -17.75
N GLY A 74 13.50 9.72 -16.87
CA GLY A 74 14.67 9.95 -16.01
C GLY A 74 14.38 10.82 -14.80
N LEU A 75 13.11 10.93 -14.39
CA LEU A 75 12.70 11.65 -13.18
C LEU A 75 12.30 10.66 -12.10
N PRO A 76 13.12 10.47 -11.06
CA PRO A 76 12.75 9.66 -9.91
C PRO A 76 11.41 10.09 -9.34
N VAL A 77 10.58 9.11 -9.00
CA VAL A 77 9.25 9.29 -8.43
C VAL A 77 9.22 8.81 -6.99
N LEU A 78 8.92 9.74 -6.08
CA LEU A 78 8.55 9.44 -4.70
C LEU A 78 7.03 9.46 -4.58
N MET A 79 6.43 8.31 -4.28
CA MET A 79 5.01 8.23 -3.96
C MET A 79 4.77 8.63 -2.50
N GLY A 80 3.86 9.57 -2.28
CA GLY A 80 3.39 9.97 -0.96
C GLY A 80 2.12 9.23 -0.54
N PHE A 81 1.94 9.09 0.77
CA PHE A 81 0.73 8.55 1.38
C PHE A 81 0.35 7.17 0.83
N THR A 82 1.25 6.20 0.93
CA THR A 82 1.01 4.83 0.44
C THR A 82 0.74 3.87 1.59
N SER A 83 -0.05 2.83 1.32
CA SER A 83 -0.30 1.66 2.17
C SER A 83 0.26 0.42 1.46
N SER A 84 -0.48 -0.70 1.46
CA SER A 84 -0.23 -1.90 0.64
C SER A 84 -0.18 -1.63 -0.85
N ASP A 85 -0.88 -0.58 -1.34
CA ASP A 85 -0.88 -0.15 -2.75
C ASP A 85 0.52 0.27 -3.25
N MET A 86 1.47 0.49 -2.33
CA MET A 86 2.91 0.58 -2.63
C MET A 86 3.39 -0.48 -3.61
N VAL A 87 2.90 -1.72 -3.53
CA VAL A 87 3.33 -2.79 -4.43
C VAL A 87 3.04 -2.47 -5.90
N LEU A 88 1.91 -1.79 -6.18
CA LEU A 88 1.56 -1.34 -7.53
C LEU A 88 2.50 -0.23 -7.99
N TRP A 89 2.78 0.74 -7.12
CA TRP A 89 3.66 1.85 -7.47
C TRP A 89 5.09 1.39 -7.74
N LYS A 90 5.60 0.44 -6.94
CA LYS A 90 6.90 -0.18 -7.18
C LYS A 90 6.91 -1.02 -8.45
N ALA A 91 5.83 -1.73 -8.78
CA ALA A 91 5.70 -2.44 -10.06
C ALA A 91 5.67 -1.49 -11.28
N ALA A 92 5.15 -0.28 -11.10
CA ALA A 92 5.19 0.79 -12.10
C ALA A 92 6.56 1.46 -12.22
N GLY A 93 7.49 1.16 -11.31
CA GLY A 93 8.86 1.66 -11.34
C GLY A 93 9.17 2.80 -10.37
N ALA A 94 8.24 3.17 -9.46
CA ALA A 94 8.49 4.26 -8.52
C ALA A 94 9.79 4.04 -7.73
N SER A 95 10.65 5.06 -7.73
CA SER A 95 11.94 5.06 -7.05
C SER A 95 11.80 4.85 -5.55
N SER A 96 10.78 5.45 -4.92
CA SER A 96 10.54 5.34 -3.49
C SER A 96 9.05 5.50 -3.14
N CYS A 97 8.64 4.97 -2.00
CA CYS A 97 7.29 5.13 -1.46
C CYS A 97 7.36 5.56 0.01
N ALA A 98 6.51 6.51 0.38
CA ALA A 98 6.39 7.02 1.74
C ALA A 98 5.04 6.65 2.34
N THR A 99 5.08 6.14 3.56
CA THR A 99 3.89 5.76 4.33
C THR A 99 3.78 6.53 5.64
N GLY A 100 2.67 6.35 6.34
CA GLY A 100 2.38 6.98 7.61
C GLY A 100 2.00 5.97 8.70
N LYS A 101 2.28 6.36 9.94
CA LYS A 101 1.91 5.59 11.14
C LYS A 101 0.40 5.32 11.22
N PHE A 102 -0.42 6.33 10.96
CA PHE A 102 -1.87 6.26 11.05
C PHE A 102 -2.48 5.98 9.68
N PHE A 103 -3.60 5.23 9.63
CA PHE A 103 -4.28 4.92 8.37
C PHE A 103 -4.59 6.18 7.53
N ASN A 104 -5.06 7.25 8.16
CA ASN A 104 -5.32 8.53 7.48
C ASN A 104 -4.06 9.27 6.99
N LEU A 105 -2.86 8.74 7.27
CA LEU A 105 -1.58 9.18 6.71
C LEU A 105 -1.03 8.19 5.66
N ARG A 106 -1.72 7.08 5.39
CA ARG A 106 -1.38 6.09 4.35
C ARG A 106 -2.21 6.24 3.09
N ARG A 107 -3.13 7.20 3.08
CA ARG A 107 -3.80 7.69 1.90
C ARG A 107 -4.16 9.14 2.11
N PHE A 108 -4.01 9.92 1.06
CA PHE A 108 -4.44 11.31 1.06
C PHE A 108 -5.94 11.41 0.71
N THR A 109 -6.70 12.09 1.56
CA THR A 109 -8.09 12.48 1.31
C THR A 109 -8.24 13.96 1.65
N SER A 110 -8.95 14.74 0.83
CA SER A 110 -9.17 16.17 1.07
C SER A 110 -9.99 16.43 2.34
N SER A 111 -10.85 15.47 2.73
CA SER A 111 -11.69 15.50 3.93
C SER A 111 -10.93 15.71 5.23
N ARG A 112 -9.60 15.52 5.24
CA ARG A 112 -8.75 15.84 6.42
C ARG A 112 -8.68 17.33 6.75
N PHE A 113 -9.06 18.19 5.83
CA PHE A 113 -9.10 19.64 5.98
C PHE A 113 -10.53 20.17 6.15
N GLU A 114 -11.53 19.28 6.16
CA GLU A 114 -12.92 19.63 6.39
C GLU A 114 -13.19 19.58 7.90
N ASP A 115 -13.84 20.63 8.42
CA ASP A 115 -14.33 20.69 9.80
C ASP A 115 -15.57 19.80 9.95
N GLU A 116 -15.41 18.48 9.84
CA GLU A 116 -16.45 17.54 10.21
C GLU A 116 -16.06 16.74 11.44
N SER A 117 -16.86 16.95 12.49
CA SER A 117 -17.01 16.21 13.75
C SER A 117 -17.38 14.72 13.58
N ALA A 118 -17.09 14.11 12.44
CA ALA A 118 -17.41 12.74 12.13
C ALA A 118 -16.35 11.78 12.69
N GLY A 119 -16.49 11.49 13.98
CA GLY A 119 -16.06 10.25 14.64
C GLY A 119 -14.82 9.57 14.04
N GLY A 120 -13.64 10.01 14.49
CA GLY A 120 -12.41 9.22 14.37
C GLY A 120 -12.56 7.94 15.19
N GLY A 121 -13.20 6.92 14.61
CA GLY A 121 -13.39 5.62 15.23
C GLY A 121 -12.07 5.11 15.78
N GLY A 122 -12.08 4.67 17.04
CA GLY A 122 -10.91 4.40 17.87
C GLY A 122 -9.78 3.68 17.15
N GLN A 123 -8.55 3.98 17.57
CA GLN A 123 -7.38 3.29 17.04
C GLN A 123 -7.35 1.87 17.60
N LEU A 124 -7.70 0.92 16.75
CA LEU A 124 -7.64 -0.50 17.06
C LEU A 124 -6.31 -1.08 16.54
N PRO A 125 -5.64 -1.96 17.30
CA PRO A 125 -4.46 -2.66 16.82
C PRO A 125 -4.81 -3.56 15.62
N TYR A 126 -3.83 -3.78 14.76
CA TYR A 126 -3.93 -4.67 13.61
C TYR A 126 -2.55 -5.23 13.28
N TRP A 127 -2.53 -6.41 12.69
CA TRP A 127 -1.34 -6.99 12.10
C TRP A 127 -1.40 -6.75 10.60
N PHE A 128 -0.38 -6.10 10.04
CA PHE A 128 -0.23 -6.04 8.60
C PHE A 128 0.39 -7.35 8.13
N GLU A 129 -0.42 -8.20 7.49
CA GLU A 129 0.09 -9.43 6.91
C GLU A 129 0.64 -9.18 5.51
N GLU A 130 1.95 -9.38 5.35
CA GLU A 130 2.63 -9.13 4.08
C GLU A 130 2.07 -9.97 2.93
N SER A 131 1.53 -11.17 3.16
CA SER A 131 0.90 -11.97 2.09
C SER A 131 -0.40 -11.37 1.51
N LEU A 132 -0.69 -10.10 1.83
CA LEU A 132 -1.86 -9.33 1.43
C LEU A 132 -3.19 -9.95 1.90
N LEU A 133 -3.14 -10.64 3.05
CA LEU A 133 -4.33 -10.85 3.90
C LEU A 133 -4.73 -9.55 4.64
N ALA A 134 -4.02 -8.46 4.33
CA ALA A 134 -4.24 -7.09 4.76
C ALA A 134 -4.16 -6.92 6.29
N PHE A 135 -5.04 -6.08 6.84
CA PHE A 135 -5.02 -5.67 8.25
C PHE A 135 -5.84 -6.64 9.10
N LEU A 136 -5.15 -7.63 9.67
CA LEU A 136 -5.76 -8.67 10.50
C LEU A 136 -6.02 -8.17 11.93
N ARG A 137 -7.17 -8.53 12.50
CA ARG A 137 -7.46 -8.36 13.93
C ARG A 137 -6.90 -9.52 14.74
N GLU A 138 -6.82 -9.34 16.06
CA GLU A 138 -6.36 -10.38 16.98
C GLU A 138 -7.11 -11.72 16.81
N PRO A 139 -8.45 -11.75 16.68
CA PRO A 139 -9.16 -13.01 16.41
C PRO A 139 -8.75 -13.64 15.07
N ASP A 140 -8.50 -12.83 14.04
CA ASP A 140 -8.08 -13.33 12.72
C ASP A 140 -6.70 -13.98 12.79
N ILE A 141 -5.72 -13.31 13.42
CA ILE A 141 -4.37 -13.84 13.63
C ILE A 141 -4.43 -15.17 14.39
N THR A 142 -5.20 -15.21 15.48
CA THR A 142 -5.37 -16.41 16.30
C THR A 142 -5.95 -17.57 15.49
N ARG A 143 -7.01 -17.31 14.70
CA ARG A 143 -7.65 -18.34 13.86
C ARG A 143 -6.74 -18.80 12.71
N ILE A 144 -6.03 -17.88 12.05
CA ILE A 144 -5.06 -18.22 11.00
C ILE A 144 -3.96 -19.10 11.57
N ARG A 145 -3.33 -18.72 12.69
CA ARG A 145 -2.28 -19.52 13.34
C ARG A 145 -2.76 -20.92 13.74
N ALA A 146 -4.02 -21.04 14.18
CA ALA A 146 -4.58 -22.32 14.61
C ALA A 146 -4.96 -23.25 13.44
N ARG A 147 -5.45 -22.69 12.32
CA ARG A 147 -6.02 -23.48 11.21
C ARG A 147 -5.12 -23.57 9.98
N HIS A 148 -4.36 -22.52 9.71
CA HIS A 148 -3.58 -22.29 8.49
C HIS A 148 -2.28 -21.51 8.79
N PRO A 149 -1.39 -22.02 9.67
CA PRO A 149 -0.20 -21.30 10.12
C PRO A 149 0.74 -20.88 8.98
N ASP A 150 0.72 -21.64 7.88
CA ASP A 150 1.42 -21.45 6.62
C ASP A 150 0.96 -20.24 5.80
N MET A 151 -0.13 -19.57 6.20
CA MET A 151 -0.59 -18.33 5.56
C MET A 151 0.11 -17.06 6.05
N LEU A 152 0.69 -17.09 7.24
CA LEU A 152 1.50 -15.98 7.72
C LEU A 152 2.84 -16.03 7.00
N SER A 153 3.22 -14.93 6.37
CA SER A 153 4.47 -14.90 5.61
C SER A 153 5.68 -15.04 6.53
N GLU A 154 6.73 -15.67 6.01
CA GLU A 154 8.04 -15.74 6.69
C GLU A 154 8.58 -14.35 7.06
N SER A 155 8.30 -13.33 6.26
CA SER A 155 8.68 -11.95 6.56
C SER A 155 7.94 -11.40 7.78
N SER A 156 6.62 -11.60 7.84
CA SER A 156 5.81 -11.25 9.01
C SER A 156 6.31 -11.97 10.26
N LEU A 157 6.72 -13.23 10.14
CA LEU A 157 7.25 -14.05 11.25
C LEU A 157 8.69 -13.69 11.67
N ARG A 158 9.46 -13.00 10.82
CA ARG A 158 10.78 -12.44 11.18
C ARG A 158 10.71 -10.99 11.67
N ASN A 159 9.55 -10.35 11.57
CA ASN A 159 9.35 -9.00 12.05
C ASN A 159 9.47 -8.98 13.58
N PRO A 160 10.44 -8.26 14.18
CA PRO A 160 10.66 -8.28 15.62
C PRO A 160 9.45 -7.78 16.41
N PHE A 161 8.70 -6.81 15.86
CA PHE A 161 7.48 -6.31 16.48
C PHE A 161 6.30 -7.27 16.26
N GLY A 162 6.32 -8.04 15.18
CA GLY A 162 5.39 -9.15 14.98
C GLY A 162 5.58 -10.23 16.05
N LEU A 163 6.82 -10.64 16.30
CA LEU A 163 7.15 -11.60 17.35
C LEU A 163 6.71 -11.10 18.74
N GLU A 164 6.97 -9.83 19.07
CA GLU A 164 6.50 -9.21 20.32
C GLU A 164 4.96 -9.27 20.47
N ILE A 165 4.22 -9.03 19.38
CA ILE A 165 2.76 -9.17 19.38
C ILE A 165 2.36 -10.62 19.64
N LEU A 166 2.95 -11.58 18.92
CA LEU A 166 2.61 -13.00 19.06
C LEU A 166 2.90 -13.53 20.46
N GLU A 167 4.04 -13.17 21.06
CA GLU A 167 4.37 -13.48 22.45
C GLU A 167 3.33 -12.91 23.42
N GLY A 168 2.90 -11.66 23.18
CA GLY A 168 1.84 -11.02 23.95
C GLY A 168 0.51 -11.76 23.85
N LEU A 169 0.13 -12.22 22.65
CA LEU A 169 -1.10 -13.01 22.44
C LEU A 169 -1.01 -14.38 23.12
N ASP A 170 0.12 -15.06 23.01
CA ASP A 170 0.32 -16.41 23.57
C ASP A 170 0.37 -16.39 25.11
N SER A 171 0.79 -15.28 25.72
CA SER A 171 0.78 -15.12 27.18
C SER A 171 -0.62 -15.06 27.79
N GLY A 172 -1.65 -14.77 27.00
CA GLY A 172 -3.03 -14.59 27.47
C GLY A 172 -3.26 -13.36 28.35
N GLU A 173 -2.28 -12.47 28.51
CA GLU A 173 -2.33 -11.32 29.41
C GLU A 173 -3.16 -10.13 28.88
N GLY A 174 -3.71 -10.23 27.66
CA GLY A 174 -4.51 -9.14 27.06
C GLY A 174 -3.72 -7.84 26.86
N ARG A 175 -2.40 -7.94 26.61
CA ARG A 175 -1.50 -6.79 26.47
C ARG A 175 -1.93 -5.91 25.30
N ALA A 176 -2.12 -4.62 25.56
CA ALA A 176 -2.39 -3.65 24.51
C ALA A 176 -1.19 -3.51 23.56
N TRP A 177 -1.41 -3.79 22.27
CA TRP A 177 -0.34 -3.84 21.27
C TRP A 177 -0.50 -2.80 20.15
N LEU A 178 -1.27 -1.73 20.39
CA LEU A 178 -1.46 -0.66 19.41
C LEU A 178 -0.13 0.02 19.01
N GLY A 179 0.72 0.34 20.00
CA GLY A 179 2.04 0.92 19.74
C GLY A 179 2.92 0.02 18.88
N THR A 180 2.97 -1.26 19.24
CA THR A 180 3.75 -2.31 18.57
C THR A 180 3.21 -2.58 17.16
N SER A 181 1.90 -2.54 16.94
CA SER A 181 1.27 -2.70 15.63
C SER A 181 1.77 -1.70 14.58
N TRP A 182 2.02 -0.45 14.99
CA TRP A 182 2.55 0.56 14.07
C TRP A 182 3.98 0.27 13.67
N ARG A 183 4.81 -0.19 14.63
CA ARG A 183 6.20 -0.56 14.37
C ARG A 183 6.26 -1.80 13.47
N GLN A 184 5.40 -2.78 13.74
CA GLN A 184 5.22 -3.96 12.91
C GLN A 184 4.91 -3.57 11.46
N PHE A 185 3.93 -2.70 11.24
CA PHE A 185 3.62 -2.22 9.89
C PHE A 185 4.78 -1.46 9.24
N MET A 186 5.38 -0.49 9.92
CA MET A 186 6.45 0.34 9.34
C MET A 186 7.67 -0.50 8.98
N TYR A 187 8.01 -1.49 9.81
CA TYR A 187 9.05 -2.47 9.52
C TYR A 187 8.72 -3.30 8.27
N ALA A 188 7.52 -3.89 8.23
CA ALA A 188 7.08 -4.72 7.10
C ALA A 188 7.01 -3.91 5.80
N PHE A 189 6.52 -2.68 5.85
CA PHE A 189 6.48 -1.76 4.72
C PHE A 189 7.88 -1.49 4.17
N ALA A 190 8.82 -1.08 5.03
CA ALA A 190 10.18 -0.75 4.61
C ALA A 190 10.92 -1.97 4.05
N ASP A 191 10.76 -3.13 4.67
CA ASP A 191 11.38 -4.38 4.23
C ASP A 191 10.83 -4.85 2.87
N LEU A 192 9.50 -4.84 2.68
CA LEU A 192 8.87 -5.22 1.42
C LEU A 192 9.23 -4.25 0.28
N GLU A 193 9.18 -2.93 0.54
CA GLU A 193 9.60 -1.90 -0.42
C GLU A 193 11.03 -2.15 -0.90
N HIS A 194 11.94 -2.40 0.04
CA HIS A 194 13.34 -2.65 -0.25
C HIS A 194 13.50 -3.93 -1.06
N ARG A 195 12.83 -5.02 -0.67
CA ARG A 195 12.90 -6.30 -1.37
C ARG A 195 12.34 -6.25 -2.79
N ILE A 196 11.29 -5.47 -3.04
CA ILE A 196 10.80 -5.21 -4.40
C ILE A 196 11.83 -4.40 -5.19
N SER A 197 12.41 -3.35 -4.60
CA SER A 197 13.46 -2.55 -5.24
C SER A 197 14.70 -3.36 -5.61
N GLN A 198 15.05 -4.36 -4.81
CA GLN A 198 16.15 -5.30 -5.09
C GLN A 198 15.75 -6.47 -6.00
N SER A 199 14.54 -6.47 -6.55
CA SER A 199 13.99 -7.55 -7.39
C SER A 199 13.99 -8.94 -6.73
N THR A 200 14.02 -8.99 -5.39
CA THR A 200 13.91 -10.24 -4.62
C THR A 200 12.45 -10.67 -4.43
N VAL A 201 11.51 -9.74 -4.61
CA VAL A 201 10.07 -9.99 -4.67
C VAL A 201 9.56 -9.57 -6.04
N ASP A 202 9.11 -10.53 -6.84
CA ASP A 202 8.37 -10.28 -8.07
C ASP A 202 6.91 -9.92 -7.75
N VAL A 203 6.51 -8.67 -8.04
CA VAL A 203 5.18 -8.16 -7.67
C VAL A 203 4.06 -8.95 -8.35
N ARG A 204 4.23 -9.36 -9.60
CA ARG A 204 3.22 -10.13 -10.34
C ARG A 204 2.93 -11.47 -9.65
N SER A 205 3.97 -12.24 -9.36
CA SER A 205 3.86 -13.52 -8.65
C SER A 205 3.40 -13.34 -7.20
N PHE A 206 3.75 -12.22 -6.57
CA PHE A 206 3.28 -11.86 -5.24
C PHE A 206 1.76 -11.61 -5.21
N LEU A 207 1.24 -10.76 -6.10
CA LEU A 207 -0.20 -10.49 -6.22
C LEU A 207 -0.99 -11.76 -6.62
N HIS A 208 -0.42 -12.60 -7.48
CA HIS A 208 -1.03 -13.88 -7.84
C HIS A 208 -1.21 -14.80 -6.62
N ARG A 209 -0.15 -14.96 -5.81
CA ARG A 209 -0.19 -15.75 -4.58
C ARG A 209 -1.17 -15.18 -3.56
N ALA A 210 -1.19 -13.86 -3.39
CA ALA A 210 -2.15 -13.19 -2.51
C ALA A 210 -3.61 -13.53 -2.90
N GLU A 211 -3.96 -13.47 -4.18
CA GLU A 211 -5.32 -13.84 -4.61
C GLU A 211 -5.62 -15.33 -4.39
N GLN A 212 -4.64 -16.21 -4.59
CA GLN A 212 -4.79 -17.64 -4.29
C GLN A 212 -5.06 -17.89 -2.81
N ASN A 213 -4.37 -17.17 -1.91
CA ASN A 213 -4.59 -17.28 -0.46
C ASN A 213 -6.03 -16.89 -0.09
N TRP A 214 -6.57 -15.81 -0.67
CA TRP A 214 -7.95 -15.40 -0.44
C TRP A 214 -8.98 -16.41 -0.95
N ARG A 215 -8.75 -16.99 -2.14
CA ARG A 215 -9.62 -18.05 -2.67
C ARG A 215 -9.63 -19.27 -1.77
N PHE A 216 -8.45 -19.70 -1.31
CA PHE A 216 -8.34 -20.80 -0.36
C PHE A 216 -9.10 -20.49 0.94
N LEU A 217 -8.98 -19.27 1.47
CA LEU A 217 -9.69 -18.86 2.67
C LEU A 217 -11.22 -18.94 2.49
N ASP A 218 -11.73 -18.47 1.37
CA ASP A 218 -13.15 -18.56 1.01
C ASP A 218 -13.61 -20.02 0.90
N ASP A 219 -12.88 -20.86 0.17
CA ASP A 219 -13.14 -22.30 0.03
C ASP A 219 -13.12 -23.04 1.38
N SER A 220 -12.31 -22.56 2.34
CA SER A 220 -12.18 -23.12 3.69
C SER A 220 -13.21 -22.57 4.70
N SER A 221 -14.15 -21.74 4.24
CA SER A 221 -15.12 -21.03 5.08
C SER A 221 -14.45 -20.26 6.22
N PHE A 222 -13.37 -19.57 5.91
CA PHE A 222 -12.68 -18.68 6.84
C PHE A 222 -13.24 -17.27 6.72
N PHE A 223 -13.92 -16.81 7.77
CA PHE A 223 -14.47 -15.46 7.83
C PHE A 223 -13.56 -14.54 8.65
N MET A 224 -13.21 -13.39 8.08
CA MET A 224 -12.47 -12.33 8.79
C MET A 224 -13.41 -11.55 9.73
N ASP A 225 -12.86 -11.05 10.83
CA ASP A 225 -13.59 -10.21 11.81
C ASP A 225 -13.97 -8.86 11.19
N GLU A 226 -13.04 -8.24 10.45
CA GLU A 226 -13.35 -7.10 9.58
C GLU A 226 -13.98 -7.59 8.28
N MET A 227 -15.32 -7.54 8.19
CA MET A 227 -16.09 -8.03 7.03
C MET A 227 -15.64 -7.49 5.67
N ARG A 228 -15.13 -6.25 5.64
CA ARG A 228 -14.70 -5.60 4.39
C ARG A 228 -13.21 -5.83 4.11
N ASN A 229 -12.55 -6.70 4.86
CA ASN A 229 -11.27 -7.31 4.49
C ASN A 229 -11.57 -8.67 3.84
N ASP A 230 -11.77 -8.66 2.51
CA ASP A 230 -12.29 -9.80 1.74
C ASP A 230 -11.45 -10.14 0.50
N GLY A 231 -10.31 -9.46 0.31
CA GLY A 231 -9.42 -9.68 -0.82
C GLY A 231 -9.95 -9.32 -2.21
N THR A 232 -11.19 -8.82 -2.33
CA THR A 232 -11.84 -8.58 -3.64
C THR A 232 -11.07 -7.59 -4.52
N TRP A 233 -10.37 -6.65 -3.90
CA TRP A 233 -9.53 -5.64 -4.54
C TRP A 233 -8.29 -6.22 -5.25
N LEU A 234 -7.82 -7.43 -4.89
CA LEU A 234 -6.63 -8.02 -5.49
C LEU A 234 -6.81 -8.31 -6.98
N ARG A 235 -8.03 -8.69 -7.40
CA ARG A 235 -8.33 -8.91 -8.80
C ARG A 235 -8.14 -7.62 -9.61
N THR A 236 -8.65 -6.50 -9.10
CA THR A 236 -8.44 -5.16 -9.67
C THR A 236 -6.96 -4.82 -9.77
N TRP A 237 -6.18 -5.09 -8.72
CA TRP A 237 -4.73 -4.82 -8.70
C TRP A 237 -3.96 -5.63 -9.73
N ARG A 238 -4.30 -6.91 -9.88
CA ARG A 238 -3.71 -7.79 -10.89
C ARG A 238 -4.02 -7.34 -12.31
N ILE A 239 -5.25 -6.90 -12.57
CA ILE A 239 -5.64 -6.36 -13.88
C ILE A 239 -4.85 -5.08 -14.16
N ALA A 240 -4.75 -4.17 -13.17
CA ALA A 240 -3.97 -2.96 -13.32
C ALA A 240 -2.48 -3.25 -13.57
N GLU A 241 -1.86 -4.13 -12.80
CA GLU A 241 -0.44 -4.51 -12.99
C GLU A 241 -0.19 -5.18 -14.34
N ALA A 242 -1.11 -6.01 -14.83
CA ALA A 242 -0.93 -6.68 -16.11
C ALA A 242 -1.08 -5.72 -17.30
N GLU A 243 -2.03 -4.79 -17.22
CA GLU A 243 -2.50 -4.03 -18.38
C GLU A 243 -2.07 -2.55 -18.38
N TYR A 244 -1.39 -2.03 -17.34
CA TYR A 244 -1.01 -0.61 -17.33
C TYR A 244 -0.05 -0.24 -18.47
N ARG A 245 0.70 -1.21 -19.02
CA ARG A 245 1.58 -0.97 -20.17
C ARG A 245 0.88 -1.15 -21.52
N ASP A 246 -0.32 -1.72 -21.52
CA ASP A 246 -1.10 -1.91 -22.73
C ASP A 246 -1.83 -0.58 -23.02
N HIS A 247 -1.69 -0.07 -24.24
CA HIS A 247 -2.18 1.22 -24.76
C HIS A 247 -1.26 2.44 -24.53
#